data_AF-A0A2E3UT22-F1
#
_entry.id   AF-A0A2E3UT22-F1
#
_cell.length_a   1.000
_cell.length_b   1.000
_cell.length_c   1.000
_cell.angle_alpha   90.00
_cell.angle_beta   90.00
_cell.angle_gamma   90.00
#
_symmetry.space_group_name_H-M   'P 1'
#
loop_
_entity.id
_entity.type
_entity.pdbx_description
1 polymer ?
#
loop_
_entity_poly.entity_id
_entity_poly.type
_entity_poly.pdbx_seq_one_letter_code
_entity_poly.pdbx_strand_id
1 'polypeptide(L)'
;MNRVIIFTLLIFFFACKKIQRPVTFITDSVNYKVILKEGQIPDVDWDPYLTEIENDFIIEAKKSGVIIPEKTRNKLRHLKFVEEFSTPKEKGVAATCTRYSVYDQYISGITLTNQEKKWLSIEVLRPALENYTKNLNENEKKRKTYELIFHELFHCYLDKGHLPQNYDGVMNPVLDSSSRRAIDHWDALVEEMFSPTYLSIIPDVDLEEL
;
A
#
# COMPACT_ATOMS: atom_id res chain seq x y z
N MET A 1 20.68 74.00 8.07
CA MET A 1 21.54 73.01 8.73
C MET A 1 20.65 72.00 9.46
N ASN A 2 20.98 70.71 9.32
CA ASN A 2 20.45 69.55 10.06
C ASN A 2 19.01 69.09 9.75
N ARG A 3 18.69 67.81 9.58
CA ARG A 3 19.44 66.58 9.22
C ARG A 3 18.32 65.57 8.89
N VAL A 4 18.49 64.85 7.80
CA VAL A 4 17.73 63.64 7.42
C VAL A 4 17.79 62.62 8.55
N ILE A 5 16.64 62.06 8.97
CA ILE A 5 16.54 60.65 9.38
C ILE A 5 15.19 60.11 8.90
N ILE A 6 15.25 59.35 7.82
CA ILE A 6 14.19 58.46 7.34
C ILE A 6 14.22 57.24 8.27
N PHE A 7 13.17 57.03 9.07
CA PHE A 7 12.97 55.79 9.81
C PHE A 7 12.02 54.89 9.00
N THR A 8 12.62 54.04 8.17
CA THR A 8 11.95 52.95 7.48
C THR A 8 11.49 51.93 8.51
N LEU A 9 10.21 51.97 8.91
CA LEU A 9 9.58 50.87 9.62
C LEU A 9 9.24 49.78 8.59
N LEU A 10 10.21 48.89 8.38
CA LEU A 10 10.03 47.58 7.79
C LEU A 10 9.01 46.81 8.64
N ILE A 11 7.73 46.91 8.26
CA ILE A 11 6.72 45.95 8.71
C ILE A 11 7.11 44.63 8.06
N PHE A 12 7.63 43.74 8.90
CA PHE A 12 7.87 42.34 8.63
C PHE A 12 6.61 41.71 8.01
N PHE A 13 6.59 41.60 6.69
CA PHE A 13 5.83 40.56 6.02
C PHE A 13 6.47 39.24 6.47
N PHE A 14 5.92 38.64 7.53
CA PHE A 14 6.01 37.21 7.72
C PHE A 14 5.32 36.57 6.52
N ALA A 15 6.09 36.37 5.46
CA ALA A 15 5.82 35.31 4.52
C ALA A 15 5.80 34.03 5.37
N CYS A 16 4.59 33.57 5.71
CA CYS A 16 4.34 32.15 5.94
C CYS A 16 4.70 31.44 4.63
N LYS A 17 6.01 31.29 4.37
CA LYS A 17 6.49 30.19 3.56
C LYS A 17 5.98 28.97 4.30
N LYS A 18 4.93 28.34 3.76
CA LYS A 18 4.70 26.92 3.99
C LYS A 18 6.05 26.29 3.72
N ILE A 19 6.76 25.93 4.79
CA ILE A 19 7.85 24.98 4.70
C ILE A 19 7.11 23.72 4.29
N GLN A 20 6.94 23.51 2.98
CA GLN A 20 6.70 22.21 2.43
C GLN A 20 7.93 21.42 2.87
N ARG A 21 7.80 20.76 4.02
CA ARG A 21 8.72 19.70 4.37
C ARG A 21 8.72 18.77 3.16
N PRO A 22 9.89 18.35 2.65
CA PRO A 22 9.91 17.31 1.65
C PRO A 22 9.16 16.13 2.28
N VAL A 23 7.96 15.86 1.77
CA VAL A 23 7.29 14.60 2.06
C VAL A 23 8.23 13.58 1.44
N THR A 24 8.92 12.82 2.28
CA THR A 24 9.73 11.71 1.81
C THR A 24 8.75 10.72 1.22
N PHE A 25 8.60 10.72 -0.10
CA PHE A 25 7.81 9.74 -0.81
C PHE A 25 8.58 8.41 -0.72
N ILE A 26 8.13 7.57 0.20
CA ILE A 26 8.50 6.17 0.30
C ILE A 26 7.51 5.50 -0.64
N THR A 27 7.96 5.21 -1.86
CA THR A 27 7.16 4.54 -2.89
C THR A 27 6.93 3.10 -2.43
N ASP A 28 5.68 2.77 -2.10
CA ASP A 28 5.13 1.42 -2.18
C ASP A 28 5.32 0.90 -3.61
N SER A 29 5.83 -0.33 -3.78
CA SER A 29 5.99 -0.89 -5.11
C SER A 29 4.67 -1.53 -5.54
N VAL A 30 4.01 -0.93 -6.51
CA VAL A 30 2.76 -1.43 -7.10
C VAL A 30 3.05 -2.72 -7.87
N ASN A 31 2.50 -3.84 -7.39
CA ASN A 31 2.30 -5.10 -8.13
C ASN A 31 3.44 -5.57 -9.03
N TYR A 32 4.32 -6.40 -8.48
CA TYR A 32 5.37 -7.06 -9.28
C TYR A 32 4.87 -8.39 -9.82
N LYS A 33 5.07 -8.66 -11.11
CA LYS A 33 4.84 -9.98 -11.71
C LYS A 33 6.12 -10.82 -11.62
N VAL A 34 6.03 -11.97 -10.97
CA VAL A 34 7.13 -12.95 -10.91
C VAL A 34 6.70 -14.23 -11.61
N ILE A 35 7.48 -14.67 -12.59
CA ILE A 35 7.30 -15.95 -13.26
C ILE A 35 8.22 -16.98 -12.60
N LEU A 36 7.63 -17.97 -11.94
CA LEU A 36 8.38 -19.06 -11.30
C LEU A 36 8.30 -20.34 -12.14
N LYS A 37 9.31 -21.20 -12.00
CA LYS A 37 9.30 -22.56 -12.57
C LYS A 37 8.58 -23.52 -11.62
N GLU A 38 8.06 -24.62 -12.16
CA GLU A 38 7.26 -25.62 -11.45
C GLU A 38 7.91 -26.10 -10.14
N GLY A 39 7.10 -26.30 -9.09
CA GLY A 39 7.54 -26.74 -7.76
C GLY A 39 7.80 -25.63 -6.73
N GLN A 40 7.54 -24.37 -7.07
CA GLN A 40 7.73 -23.21 -6.18
C GLN A 40 6.41 -22.51 -5.80
N ILE A 41 5.29 -23.24 -5.75
CA ILE A 41 4.08 -22.70 -5.10
C ILE A 41 4.26 -22.94 -3.61
N PRO A 42 4.59 -21.93 -2.81
CA PRO A 42 4.70 -22.10 -1.36
C PRO A 42 3.36 -22.57 -0.78
N ASP A 43 3.44 -23.42 0.24
CA ASP A 43 2.29 -23.73 1.08
C ASP A 43 1.72 -22.44 1.68
N VAL A 44 0.43 -22.46 1.94
CA VAL A 44 -0.26 -21.33 2.55
C VAL A 44 0.36 -21.05 3.93
N ASP A 45 1.04 -19.91 4.07
CA ASP A 45 1.59 -19.43 5.33
C ASP A 45 0.79 -18.18 5.74
N TRP A 46 -0.19 -18.40 6.61
CA TRP A 46 -1.04 -17.36 7.19
C TRP A 46 -0.69 -17.13 8.64
N ASP A 47 -0.33 -15.90 8.98
CA ASP A 47 -0.37 -15.44 10.36
C ASP A 47 -1.85 -15.23 10.78
N PRO A 48 -2.33 -15.82 11.87
CA PRO A 48 -3.71 -15.64 12.35
C PRO A 48 -4.12 -14.17 12.55
N TYR A 49 -3.17 -13.30 12.92
CA TYR A 49 -3.42 -11.87 13.08
C TYR A 49 -3.78 -11.20 11.74
N LEU A 50 -3.31 -11.75 10.63
CA LEU A 50 -3.48 -11.19 9.29
C LEU A 50 -4.82 -11.60 8.67
N THR A 51 -5.37 -12.75 9.08
CA THR A 51 -6.76 -13.14 8.77
C THR A 51 -7.77 -12.16 9.36
N GLU A 52 -7.53 -11.60 10.55
CA GLU A 52 -8.39 -10.56 11.15
C GLU A 52 -8.43 -9.31 10.26
N ILE A 53 -7.25 -8.81 9.85
CA ILE A 53 -7.12 -7.58 9.04
C ILE A 53 -7.75 -7.75 7.66
N GLU A 54 -7.55 -8.92 7.02
CA GLU A 54 -8.17 -9.21 5.73
C GLU A 54 -9.71 -9.25 5.83
N ASN A 55 -10.23 -9.88 6.87
CA ASN A 55 -11.68 -9.94 7.09
C ASN A 55 -12.27 -8.55 7.33
N ASP A 56 -11.59 -7.71 8.12
CA ASP A 56 -11.98 -6.32 8.33
C ASP A 56 -11.99 -5.56 7.00
N PHE A 57 -10.96 -5.71 6.16
CA PHE A 57 -10.92 -5.11 4.83
C PHE A 57 -12.12 -5.53 3.97
N ILE A 58 -12.45 -6.83 3.94
CA ILE A 58 -13.59 -7.36 3.17
C ILE A 58 -14.92 -6.81 3.70
N ILE A 59 -15.06 -6.68 5.02
CA ILE A 59 -16.25 -6.11 5.67
C ILE A 59 -16.42 -4.65 5.26
N GLU A 60 -15.35 -3.85 5.32
CA GLU A 60 -15.39 -2.42 4.95
C GLU A 60 -15.65 -2.21 3.44
N ALA A 61 -15.05 -3.03 2.59
CA ALA A 61 -15.34 -3.04 1.15
C ALA A 61 -16.83 -3.30 0.91
N LYS A 62 -17.38 -4.33 1.57
CA LYS A 62 -18.79 -4.73 1.42
C LYS A 62 -19.75 -3.65 1.91
N LYS A 63 -19.47 -3.00 3.04
CA LYS A 63 -20.28 -1.86 3.55
C LYS A 63 -20.38 -0.74 2.51
N SER A 64 -19.31 -0.54 1.75
CA SER A 64 -19.20 0.48 0.70
C SER A 64 -19.73 0.01 -0.67
N GLY A 65 -20.35 -1.17 -0.74
CA GLY A 65 -20.90 -1.74 -1.98
C GLY A 65 -19.86 -2.38 -2.91
N VAL A 66 -18.61 -2.50 -2.48
CA VAL A 66 -17.52 -3.16 -3.23
C VAL A 66 -17.49 -4.64 -2.89
N ILE A 67 -17.59 -5.50 -3.90
CA ILE A 67 -17.57 -6.95 -3.72
C ILE A 67 -16.19 -7.50 -4.08
N ILE A 68 -15.49 -8.06 -3.09
CA ILE A 68 -14.25 -8.82 -3.31
C ILE A 68 -14.61 -10.28 -3.61
N PRO A 69 -14.43 -10.78 -4.85
CA PRO A 69 -14.84 -12.14 -5.20
C PRO A 69 -14.03 -13.19 -4.45
N GLU A 70 -14.67 -14.29 -4.05
CA GLU A 70 -14.01 -15.41 -3.36
C GLU A 70 -12.83 -15.98 -4.17
N LYS A 71 -12.98 -16.05 -5.50
CA LYS A 71 -11.89 -16.45 -6.39
C LYS A 71 -10.64 -15.57 -6.24
N THR A 72 -10.80 -14.27 -5.98
CA THR A 72 -9.67 -13.35 -5.78
C THR A 72 -9.07 -13.52 -4.38
N ARG A 73 -9.92 -13.67 -3.34
CA ARG A 73 -9.48 -13.97 -1.97
C ARG A 73 -8.62 -15.23 -1.91
N ASN A 74 -9.07 -16.30 -2.57
CA ASN A 74 -8.35 -17.59 -2.62
C ASN A 74 -7.00 -17.52 -3.37
N LYS A 75 -6.69 -16.39 -4.03
CA LYS A 75 -5.36 -16.17 -4.62
C LYS A 75 -4.37 -15.61 -3.61
N LEU A 76 -4.77 -14.89 -2.57
CA LEU A 76 -3.83 -14.45 -1.54
C LEU A 76 -3.37 -15.67 -0.74
N ARG A 77 -2.07 -15.95 -0.79
CA ARG A 77 -1.46 -17.13 -0.14
C ARG A 77 -0.59 -16.77 1.04
N HIS A 78 -0.05 -15.56 1.02
CA HIS A 78 0.87 -15.06 2.03
C HIS A 78 0.53 -13.61 2.36
N LEU A 79 0.50 -13.34 3.64
CA LEU A 79 0.67 -12.01 4.20
C LEU A 79 1.71 -12.21 5.30
N LYS A 80 2.87 -11.56 5.22
CA LYS A 80 3.96 -11.81 6.17
C LYS A 80 4.83 -10.58 6.41
N PHE A 81 5.40 -10.51 7.61
CA PHE A 81 6.45 -9.56 7.93
C PHE A 81 7.81 -10.15 7.57
N VAL A 82 8.64 -9.38 6.87
CA VAL A 82 9.94 -9.83 6.38
C VAL A 82 11.05 -8.85 6.78
N GLU A 83 12.27 -9.34 6.95
CA GLU A 83 13.45 -8.47 7.13
C GLU A 83 13.94 -7.89 5.81
N GLU A 84 13.72 -8.61 4.72
CA GLU A 84 14.05 -8.25 3.34
C GLU A 84 12.97 -8.80 2.42
N PHE A 85 12.64 -8.09 1.33
CA PHE A 85 11.65 -8.57 0.36
C PHE A 85 12.14 -9.80 -0.40
N SER A 86 11.22 -10.71 -0.74
CA SER A 86 11.54 -11.90 -1.54
C SER A 86 11.92 -11.57 -2.99
N THR A 87 11.64 -10.35 -3.44
CA THR A 87 12.00 -9.85 -4.76
C THR A 87 12.77 -8.54 -4.63
N PRO A 88 13.73 -8.24 -5.53
CA PRO A 88 14.43 -6.96 -5.52
C PRO A 88 13.43 -5.80 -5.66
N LYS A 89 13.50 -4.82 -4.75
CA LYS A 89 12.62 -3.65 -4.74
C LYS A 89 13.41 -2.35 -4.77
N GLU A 90 12.72 -1.27 -5.15
CA GLU A 90 13.23 0.08 -5.03
C GLU A 90 13.49 0.44 -3.55
N LYS A 91 14.39 1.42 -3.34
CA LYS A 91 14.69 1.90 -1.99
C LYS A 91 13.50 2.67 -1.45
N GLY A 92 13.16 2.42 -0.19
CA GLY A 92 12.04 3.10 0.45
C GLY A 92 10.69 2.51 0.04
N VAL A 93 10.60 1.19 -0.07
CA VAL A 93 9.34 0.44 -0.12
C VAL A 93 9.08 -0.14 1.27
N ALA A 94 7.91 0.10 1.85
CA ALA A 94 7.56 -0.39 3.19
C ALA A 94 6.72 -1.66 3.17
N ALA A 95 5.92 -1.85 2.13
CA ALA A 95 5.16 -3.05 1.88
C ALA A 95 5.01 -3.28 0.36
N THR A 96 4.58 -4.48 -0.03
CA THR A 96 4.33 -4.80 -1.43
C THR A 96 3.31 -5.92 -1.57
N CYS A 97 2.36 -5.72 -2.48
CA CYS A 97 1.60 -6.77 -3.12
C CYS A 97 2.40 -7.30 -4.34
N THR A 98 2.66 -8.60 -4.36
CA THR A 98 3.37 -9.30 -5.45
C THR A 98 2.48 -10.38 -6.05
N ARG A 99 2.47 -10.46 -7.38
CA ARG A 99 1.67 -11.39 -8.17
C ARG A 99 2.59 -12.44 -8.75
N TYR A 100 2.32 -13.68 -8.37
CA TYR A 100 3.06 -14.82 -8.88
C TYR A 100 2.24 -15.52 -9.95
N SER A 101 2.93 -15.98 -10.98
CA SER A 101 2.36 -16.83 -12.03
C SER A 101 3.30 -18.00 -12.27
N VAL A 102 2.77 -19.22 -12.20
CA VAL A 102 3.47 -20.45 -12.57
C VAL A 102 2.74 -21.06 -13.75
N TYR A 103 3.52 -21.52 -14.72
CA TYR A 103 3.02 -22.33 -15.83
C TYR A 103 3.36 -23.78 -15.55
N ASP A 104 2.34 -24.62 -15.37
CA ASP A 104 2.54 -26.07 -15.39
C ASP A 104 2.89 -26.47 -16.83
N GLN A 105 4.07 -27.06 -17.07
CA GLN A 105 4.44 -27.61 -18.37
C GLN A 105 4.25 -29.13 -18.34
N TYR A 106 3.08 -29.60 -18.78
CA TYR A 106 2.86 -31.04 -18.95
C TYR A 106 3.58 -31.56 -20.21
N ILE A 107 4.57 -32.45 -20.02
CA ILE A 107 5.16 -33.23 -21.11
C ILE A 107 4.63 -34.66 -21.04
N SER A 108 3.51 -34.91 -21.70
CA SER A 108 3.15 -36.28 -22.12
C SER A 108 2.32 -36.27 -23.40
N GLY A 109 3.00 -36.10 -24.54
CA GLY A 109 2.55 -36.57 -25.86
C GLY A 109 1.40 -35.85 -26.58
N ILE A 110 0.45 -35.17 -25.91
CA ILE A 110 -0.72 -34.57 -26.58
C ILE A 110 -1.13 -33.28 -25.87
N THR A 111 -1.01 -32.14 -26.56
CA THR A 111 -1.47 -30.78 -26.20
C THR A 111 -0.87 -30.15 -24.93
N LEU A 112 -0.01 -29.14 -25.11
CA LEU A 112 0.40 -28.20 -24.05
C LEU A 112 -0.81 -27.35 -23.63
N THR A 113 -1.58 -27.81 -22.64
CA THR A 113 -2.46 -26.89 -21.90
C THR A 113 -1.61 -26.21 -20.84
N ASN A 114 -1.09 -25.02 -21.16
CA ASN A 114 -0.44 -24.16 -20.16
C ASN A 114 -1.51 -23.70 -19.17
N GLN A 115 -1.68 -24.43 -18.06
CA GLN A 115 -2.53 -23.95 -16.98
C GLN A 115 -1.72 -22.99 -16.12
N GLU A 116 -1.97 -21.70 -16.31
CA GLU A 116 -1.37 -20.65 -15.50
C GLU A 116 -2.01 -20.64 -14.11
N LYS A 117 -1.23 -20.97 -13.08
CA LYS A 117 -1.61 -20.81 -11.68
C LYS A 117 -1.16 -19.44 -11.20
N LYS A 118 -2.09 -18.65 -10.67
CA LYS A 118 -1.83 -17.31 -10.14
C LYS A 118 -2.09 -17.26 -8.65
N TRP A 119 -1.19 -16.61 -7.91
CA TRP A 119 -1.42 -16.26 -6.52
C TRP A 119 -0.81 -14.90 -6.18
N LEU A 120 -1.18 -14.39 -5.01
CA LEU A 120 -0.78 -13.10 -4.48
C LEU A 120 -0.03 -13.31 -3.17
N SER A 121 0.94 -12.45 -2.90
CA SER A 121 1.64 -12.34 -1.63
C SER A 121 1.71 -10.88 -1.24
N ILE A 122 1.51 -10.60 0.03
CA ILE A 122 1.82 -9.31 0.62
C ILE A 122 3.01 -9.48 1.57
N GLU A 123 4.02 -8.66 1.40
CA GLU A 123 5.18 -8.61 2.28
C GLU A 123 5.26 -7.22 2.91
N VAL A 124 5.39 -7.16 4.23
CA VAL A 124 5.60 -5.91 4.97
C VAL A 124 7.00 -5.92 5.55
N LEU A 125 7.80 -4.91 5.22
CA LEU A 125 9.20 -4.82 5.66
C LEU A 125 9.26 -4.40 7.12
N ARG A 126 9.70 -5.31 8.00
CA ARG A 126 9.73 -5.09 9.45
C ARG A 126 10.54 -3.84 9.84
N PRO A 127 11.77 -3.61 9.33
CA PRO A 127 12.50 -2.37 9.62
C PRO A 127 11.76 -1.08 9.27
N ALA A 128 11.03 -1.06 8.13
CA ALA A 128 10.27 0.10 7.71
C ALA A 128 9.04 0.32 8.62
N LEU A 129 8.33 -0.75 8.97
CA LEU A 129 7.19 -0.70 9.87
C LEU A 129 7.59 -0.25 11.28
N GLU A 130 8.70 -0.76 11.82
CA GLU A 130 9.22 -0.37 13.13
C GLU A 130 9.55 1.12 13.16
N ASN A 131 10.14 1.66 12.10
CA ASN A 131 10.39 3.08 11.98
C ASN A 131 9.07 3.88 11.85
N TYR A 132 8.12 3.42 11.04
CA TYR A 132 6.83 4.09 10.82
C TYR A 132 5.97 4.16 12.09
N THR A 133 6.10 3.15 12.95
CA THR A 133 5.32 3.00 14.18
C THR A 133 6.11 3.36 15.45
N LYS A 134 7.30 3.96 15.28
CA LYS A 134 8.20 4.33 16.37
C LYS A 134 7.51 5.30 17.35
N ASN A 135 7.71 5.06 18.65
CA ASN A 135 7.17 5.86 19.76
C ASN A 135 5.64 5.86 19.90
N LEU A 136 4.94 4.93 19.26
CA LEU A 136 3.49 4.76 19.41
C LEU A 136 3.16 3.69 20.45
N ASN A 137 1.97 3.78 21.05
CA ASN A 137 1.44 2.68 21.85
C ASN A 137 0.88 1.57 20.96
N GLU A 138 0.61 0.38 21.51
CA GLU A 138 0.19 -0.79 20.72
C GLU A 138 -1.07 -0.57 19.87
N ASN A 139 -2.05 0.20 20.37
CA ASN A 139 -3.26 0.51 19.61
C ASN A 139 -2.97 1.42 18.41
N GLU A 140 -2.11 2.42 18.60
CA GLU A 140 -1.68 3.33 17.54
C GLU A 140 -0.79 2.62 16.51
N LYS A 141 0.10 1.71 16.96
CA LYS A 141 0.87 0.84 16.07
C LYS A 141 -0.08 -0.01 15.22
N LYS A 142 -1.09 -0.64 15.83
CA LYS A 142 -2.11 -1.43 15.10
C LYS A 142 -2.77 -0.62 14.00
N ARG A 143 -3.18 0.63 14.26
CA ARG A 143 -3.80 1.50 13.25
C ARG A 143 -2.87 1.84 12.08
N LYS A 144 -1.60 2.15 12.34
CA LYS A 144 -0.62 2.39 11.27
C LYS A 144 -0.28 1.13 10.47
N THR A 145 -0.23 -0.02 11.12
CA THR A 145 -0.08 -1.31 10.45
C THR A 145 -1.29 -1.61 9.55
N TYR A 146 -2.51 -1.28 10.02
CA TYR A 146 -3.74 -1.44 9.24
C TYR A 146 -3.71 -0.58 7.98
N GLU A 147 -3.25 0.66 8.06
CA GLU A 147 -3.11 1.53 6.88
C GLU A 147 -2.24 0.91 5.80
N LEU A 148 -1.04 0.41 6.16
CA LEU A 148 -0.15 -0.27 5.23
C LEU A 148 -0.78 -1.54 4.64
N ILE A 149 -1.43 -2.36 5.47
CA ILE A 149 -1.99 -3.63 4.98
C ILE A 149 -3.25 -3.41 4.15
N PHE A 150 -4.14 -2.48 4.54
CA PHE A 150 -5.32 -2.13 3.75
C PHE A 150 -4.93 -1.60 2.37
N HIS A 151 -3.88 -0.78 2.33
CA HIS A 151 -3.29 -0.29 1.08
C HIS A 151 -2.87 -1.45 0.17
N GLU A 152 -2.10 -2.42 0.67
CA GLU A 152 -1.66 -3.56 -0.14
C GLU A 152 -2.80 -4.53 -0.50
N LEU A 153 -3.75 -4.74 0.40
CA LEU A 153 -4.95 -5.54 0.12
C LEU A 153 -5.78 -4.91 -1.00
N PHE A 154 -5.88 -3.59 -1.05
CA PHE A 154 -6.54 -2.87 -2.13
C PHE A 154 -5.85 -3.14 -3.47
N HIS A 155 -4.51 -3.01 -3.54
CA HIS A 155 -3.75 -3.37 -4.74
C HIS A 155 -3.97 -4.82 -5.16
N CYS A 156 -3.90 -5.76 -4.21
CA CYS A 156 -4.01 -7.18 -4.45
C CYS A 156 -5.42 -7.59 -4.92
N TYR A 157 -6.46 -7.03 -4.32
CA TYR A 157 -7.85 -7.47 -4.53
C TYR A 157 -8.61 -6.70 -5.60
N LEU A 158 -8.30 -5.43 -5.80
CA LEU A 158 -9.00 -4.58 -6.76
C LEU A 158 -8.22 -4.30 -8.03
N ASP A 159 -6.96 -4.74 -8.10
CA ASP A 159 -6.08 -4.53 -9.27
C ASP A 159 -5.93 -3.05 -9.67
N LYS A 160 -5.85 -2.20 -8.66
CA LYS A 160 -5.77 -0.75 -8.79
C LYS A 160 -4.46 -0.21 -8.25
N GLY A 161 -3.99 0.91 -8.80
CA GLY A 161 -2.75 1.59 -8.42
C GLY A 161 -2.94 2.57 -7.26
N HIS A 162 -2.13 3.62 -7.22
CA HIS A 162 -2.20 4.67 -6.19
C HIS A 162 -3.19 5.78 -6.54
N LEU A 163 -3.63 6.50 -5.53
CA LEU A 163 -4.28 7.79 -5.74
C LEU A 163 -3.30 8.79 -6.37
N PRO A 164 -3.79 9.75 -7.20
CA PRO A 164 -2.95 10.85 -7.64
C PRO A 164 -2.42 11.67 -6.45
N GLN A 165 -1.23 12.25 -6.58
CA GLN A 165 -0.48 12.87 -5.48
C GLN A 165 -1.21 13.97 -4.70
N ASN A 166 -2.25 14.56 -5.29
CA ASN A 166 -3.04 15.63 -4.69
C ASN A 166 -4.28 15.15 -3.92
N TYR A 167 -4.45 13.83 -3.76
CA TYR A 167 -5.51 13.23 -2.96
C TYR A 167 -4.92 12.57 -1.71
N ASP A 168 -5.54 12.84 -0.57
CA ASP A 168 -5.24 12.16 0.68
C ASP A 168 -6.09 10.89 0.76
N GLY A 169 -5.51 9.77 1.19
CA GLY A 169 -6.28 8.54 1.41
C GLY A 169 -5.38 7.36 1.74
N VAL A 170 -5.93 6.20 2.09
CA VAL A 170 -5.12 4.97 2.33
C VAL A 170 -4.23 4.65 1.12
N MET A 171 -4.71 4.90 -0.11
CA MET A 171 -3.99 4.67 -1.37
C MET A 171 -2.95 5.75 -1.72
N ASN A 172 -2.64 6.66 -0.79
CA ASN A 172 -1.51 7.58 -0.83
C ASN A 172 -1.00 7.79 0.60
N PRO A 173 -0.34 6.78 1.20
CA PRO A 173 0.01 6.79 2.62
C PRO A 173 1.17 7.73 2.91
N VAL A 174 1.08 8.44 4.04
CA VAL A 174 2.17 9.28 4.54
C VAL A 174 2.96 8.49 5.58
N LEU A 175 4.02 7.82 5.14
CA LEU A 175 4.86 6.92 5.94
C LEU A 175 5.85 7.65 6.85
N ASP A 176 5.35 8.67 7.55
CA ASP A 176 6.06 9.45 8.56
C ASP A 176 5.66 8.98 9.97
N SER A 177 6.65 8.71 10.83
CA SER A 177 6.41 8.31 12.23
C SER A 177 5.62 9.35 13.02
N SER A 178 5.74 10.62 12.68
CA SER A 178 5.00 11.73 13.30
C SER A 178 3.57 11.92 12.77
N SER A 179 3.25 11.35 11.61
CA SER A 179 1.89 11.39 11.06
C SER A 179 0.92 10.67 11.99
N ARG A 180 -0.22 11.29 12.27
CA ARG A 180 -1.29 10.73 13.10
C ARG A 180 -2.56 10.41 12.32
N ARG A 181 -2.58 10.60 10.99
CA ARG A 181 -3.81 10.52 10.18
C ARG A 181 -4.54 9.18 10.32
N ALA A 182 -3.82 8.06 10.30
CA ALA A 182 -4.43 6.73 10.44
C ALA A 182 -4.91 6.44 11.87
N ILE A 183 -4.44 7.18 12.86
CA ILE A 183 -4.89 7.08 14.26
C ILE A 183 -6.15 7.91 14.43
N ASP A 184 -6.13 9.14 13.96
CA ASP A 184 -7.15 10.15 14.27
C ASP A 184 -8.32 10.14 13.24
N HIS A 185 -8.10 9.62 12.03
CA HIS A 185 -9.05 9.70 10.91
C HIS A 185 -9.26 8.36 10.17
N TRP A 186 -9.04 7.23 10.84
CA TRP A 186 -9.12 5.90 10.22
C TRP A 186 -10.40 5.67 9.41
N ASP A 187 -11.57 5.91 10.02
CA ASP A 187 -12.86 5.59 9.40
C ASP A 187 -13.07 6.39 8.11
N ALA A 188 -12.73 7.68 8.11
CA ALA A 188 -12.81 8.53 6.92
C ALA A 188 -11.85 8.06 5.82
N LEU A 189 -10.62 7.68 6.18
CA LEU A 189 -9.63 7.16 5.22
C LEU A 189 -10.11 5.85 4.55
N VAL A 190 -10.75 4.97 5.32
CA VAL A 190 -11.29 3.70 4.79
C VAL A 190 -12.54 3.92 3.94
N GLU A 191 -13.45 4.78 4.37
CA GLU A 191 -14.64 5.15 3.58
C GLU A 191 -14.23 5.74 2.23
N GLU A 192 -13.28 6.69 2.24
CA GLU A 192 -12.76 7.31 1.03
C GLU A 192 -12.14 6.29 0.08
N MET A 193 -11.35 5.34 0.60
CA MET A 193 -10.69 4.30 -0.19
C MET A 193 -11.68 3.51 -1.08
N PHE A 194 -12.89 3.22 -0.59
CA PHE A 194 -13.91 2.49 -1.33
C PHE A 194 -14.98 3.40 -1.97
N SER A 195 -14.84 4.72 -1.85
CA SER A 195 -15.80 5.66 -2.43
C SER A 195 -15.82 5.55 -3.96
N PRO A 196 -16.98 5.74 -4.62
CA PRO A 196 -17.07 5.75 -6.08
C PRO A 196 -16.10 6.76 -6.72
N THR A 197 -15.91 7.92 -6.07
CA THR A 197 -14.96 8.94 -6.50
C THR A 197 -13.55 8.37 -6.57
N TYR A 198 -13.05 7.77 -5.48
CA TYR A 198 -11.67 7.29 -5.40
C TYR A 198 -11.46 6.10 -6.34
N LEU A 199 -12.40 5.15 -6.36
CA LEU A 199 -12.35 4.01 -7.28
C LEU A 199 -12.28 4.44 -8.76
N SER A 200 -12.88 5.58 -9.11
CA SER A 200 -12.88 6.10 -10.49
C SER A 200 -11.59 6.83 -10.88
N ILE A 201 -10.86 7.42 -9.93
CA ILE A 201 -9.63 8.18 -10.19
C ILE A 201 -8.36 7.36 -10.01
N ILE A 202 -8.43 6.27 -9.24
CA ILE A 202 -7.30 5.36 -9.08
C ILE A 202 -7.18 4.53 -10.36
N PRO A 203 -6.03 4.61 -11.07
CA PRO A 203 -5.82 3.88 -12.30
C PRO A 203 -5.85 2.37 -12.02
N ASP A 204 -6.31 1.61 -13.00
CA ASP A 204 -6.09 0.17 -12.99
C ASP A 204 -4.58 -0.10 -13.16
N VAL A 205 -4.10 -1.20 -12.60
CA VAL A 205 -2.72 -1.62 -12.84
C VAL A 205 -2.70 -2.35 -14.18
N ASP A 206 -2.30 -1.65 -15.24
CA ASP A 206 -2.13 -2.26 -16.55
C ASP A 206 -1.01 -3.31 -16.51
N LEU A 207 -1.40 -4.58 -16.66
CA LEU A 207 -0.51 -5.74 -16.60
C LEU A 207 -0.01 -6.18 -17.99
N GLU A 208 -0.30 -5.44 -19.06
CA GLU A 208 0.13 -5.77 -20.42
C GLU A 208 1.50 -5.20 -20.81
N GLU A 209 2.11 -4.30 -20.01
CA GLU A 209 3.39 -3.63 -20.34
C GLU A 209 4.58 -3.91 -19.41
N LEU A 210 4.66 -5.11 -18.80
CA LEU A 210 5.89 -5.60 -18.13
C LEU A 210 6.27 -7.03 -18.55
#